data_AF-A0A1A9NK83-F1
#
_entry.id   AF-A0A1A9NK83-F1
#
_cell.length_a   1.000
_cell.length_b   1.000
_cell.length_c   1.000
_cell.angle_alpha   90.00
_cell.angle_beta   90.00
_cell.angle_gamma   90.00
#
_symmetry.space_group_name_H-M   'P 1'
#
loop_
_entity.id
_entity.type
_entity.pdbx_description
1 polymer ?
#
loop_
_entity_poly.entity_id
_entity_poly.type
_entity_poly.pdbx_seq_one_letter_code
_entity_poly.pdbx_strand_id
1 'polypeptide(L)'
;MKWKTGWLAVSLLLIATTAHAEEAAKNEPPQAEPATRIWLELQRSGDAASMQPQPLSGPAMERVHKRYLKGFEHPQPLYYKHDESISSK
;
A
#
# COMPACT_ATOMS: atom_id res chain seq x y z
N MET A 1 23.50 47.88 -22.83
CA MET A 1 22.93 46.53 -22.58
C MET A 1 23.07 46.16 -21.10
N LYS A 2 22.12 46.54 -20.23
CA LYS A 2 22.12 46.11 -18.81
C LYS A 2 20.72 45.80 -18.25
N TRP A 3 19.67 45.78 -19.08
CA TRP A 3 18.27 45.67 -18.61
C TRP A 3 17.64 44.29 -18.79
N LYS A 4 18.32 43.35 -19.45
CA LYS A 4 17.77 42.01 -19.74
C LYS A 4 17.95 41.00 -18.59
N THR A 5 18.87 41.26 -17.66
CA THR A 5 19.19 40.34 -16.55
C THR A 5 18.20 40.46 -15.38
N GLY A 6 17.56 41.62 -15.20
CA GLY A 6 16.56 41.82 -14.13
C GLY A 6 15.27 41.03 -14.38
N TRP A 7 14.87 40.87 -15.64
CA TRP A 7 13.65 40.12 -16.00
C TRP A 7 13.80 38.60 -15.78
N LEU A 8 15.00 38.05 -16.00
CA LEU A 8 15.28 36.64 -15.73
C LEU A 8 15.21 36.31 -14.23
N ALA A 9 15.69 37.21 -13.36
CA ALA A 9 15.62 37.00 -11.92
C ALA A 9 14.18 37.08 -11.36
N VAL A 10 13.34 37.99 -11.90
CA VAL A 10 11.93 38.09 -11.51
C VAL A 10 11.14 36.86 -12.00
N SER A 11 11.42 36.38 -13.21
CA SER A 11 10.74 35.20 -13.74
C SER A 11 11.12 33.91 -13.01
N LEU A 12 12.35 33.80 -12.48
CA LEU A 12 12.78 32.66 -11.67
C LEU A 12 12.12 32.66 -10.27
N LEU A 13 11.86 33.85 -9.70
CA LEU A 13 11.23 33.99 -8.39
C LEU A 13 9.74 33.63 -8.40
N LEU A 14 9.04 33.84 -9.53
CA LEU A 14 7.61 33.52 -9.70
C LEU A 14 7.31 32.02 -9.83
N ILE A 15 8.29 31.18 -10.14
CA ILE A 15 8.10 29.72 -10.31
C ILE A 15 8.26 28.97 -8.98
N ALA A 16 8.86 29.60 -7.96
CA ALA A 16 9.18 28.94 -6.69
C ALA A 16 7.99 28.86 -5.69
N THR A 17 6.83 29.47 -5.98
CA THR A 17 5.76 29.69 -4.99
C THR A 17 4.61 28.67 -5.00
N THR A 18 4.64 27.60 -5.80
CA THR A 18 3.54 26.61 -5.83
C THR A 18 3.88 25.26 -5.19
N ALA A 19 4.76 25.23 -4.20
CA ALA A 19 4.85 24.10 -3.28
C ALA A 19 3.83 24.30 -2.14
N HIS A 20 2.54 24.24 -2.45
CA HIS A 20 1.53 24.03 -1.42
C HIS A 20 1.61 22.56 -1.01
N ALA A 21 2.23 22.29 0.14
CA ALA A 21 1.97 21.04 0.85
C ALA A 21 0.51 21.07 1.25
N GLU A 22 -0.32 20.28 0.57
CA GLU A 22 -1.71 20.06 0.95
C GLU A 22 -1.67 19.43 2.35
N GLU A 23 -1.95 20.27 3.36
CA GLU A 23 -2.11 19.83 4.74
C GLU A 23 -3.15 18.72 4.70
N ALA A 24 -2.74 17.49 5.02
CA ALA A 24 -3.59 16.32 4.97
C ALA A 24 -4.89 16.65 5.71
N ALA A 25 -5.96 16.83 4.94
CA ALA A 25 -7.27 17.14 5.47
C ALA A 25 -7.52 16.13 6.59
N LYS A 26 -7.81 16.68 7.78
CA LYS A 26 -8.23 15.97 8.99
C LYS A 26 -8.84 14.62 8.61
N ASN A 27 -8.19 13.52 9.05
CA ASN A 27 -8.52 12.13 8.71
C ASN A 27 -9.95 11.74 9.14
N GLU A 28 -10.98 12.36 8.57
CA GLU A 28 -12.28 11.74 8.52
C GLU A 28 -12.14 10.57 7.56
N PRO A 29 -12.47 9.34 8.00
CA PRO A 29 -12.44 8.21 7.10
C PRO A 29 -13.32 8.59 5.89
N PRO A 30 -12.80 8.47 4.66
CA PRO A 30 -13.60 8.76 3.48
C PRO A 30 -14.89 7.98 3.64
N GLN A 31 -16.04 8.64 3.42
CA GLN A 31 -17.31 7.94 3.48
C GLN A 31 -17.24 6.78 2.50
N ALA A 32 -17.12 5.57 3.02
CA ALA A 32 -16.94 4.39 2.20
C ALA A 32 -18.15 4.29 1.26
N GLU A 33 -17.88 4.14 -0.03
CA GLU A 33 -18.93 3.87 -1.01
C GLU A 33 -19.75 2.66 -0.56
N PRO A 34 -21.06 2.58 -0.89
CA PRO A 34 -21.93 1.51 -0.42
C PRO A 34 -21.35 0.10 -0.63
N ALA A 35 -20.68 -0.12 -1.77
CA ALA A 35 -19.99 -1.37 -2.08
C ALA A 35 -18.86 -1.68 -1.07
N THR A 36 -18.02 -0.70 -0.73
CA THR A 36 -16.93 -0.86 0.24
C THR A 36 -17.47 -1.25 1.62
N ARG A 37 -18.60 -0.66 2.05
CA ARG A 37 -19.21 -1.03 3.34
C ARG A 37 -19.71 -2.47 3.36
N ILE A 38 -20.29 -2.94 2.26
CA ILE A 38 -20.74 -4.33 2.12
C ILE A 38 -19.55 -5.29 2.23
N TRP A 39 -18.43 -4.99 1.55
CA TRP A 39 -17.23 -5.82 1.63
C TRP A 39 -16.61 -5.84 3.02
N LEU A 40 -16.54 -4.69 3.70
CA LEU A 40 -16.03 -4.61 5.07
C LEU A 40 -16.91 -5.38 6.04
N GLU A 41 -18.24 -5.33 5.87
CA GLU A 41 -19.14 -6.11 6.69
C GLU A 41 -18.95 -7.61 6.46
N LEU A 42 -18.84 -8.04 5.19
CA LEU A 42 -18.59 -9.44 4.85
C LEU A 42 -17.28 -9.98 5.44
N GLN A 43 -16.22 -9.17 5.43
CA GLN A 43 -14.92 -9.52 6.03
C GLN A 43 -15.00 -9.65 7.56
N ARG A 44 -15.82 -8.82 8.21
CA ARG A 44 -15.93 -8.75 9.67
C ARG A 44 -16.93 -9.74 10.25
N SER A 45 -18.06 -9.96 9.59
CA SER A 45 -19.14 -10.82 10.09
C SER A 45 -18.75 -12.29 10.07
N GLY A 46 -17.92 -12.69 9.11
CA GLY A 46 -17.58 -14.09 8.89
C GLY A 46 -18.72 -14.88 8.24
N ASP A 47 -19.77 -14.22 7.71
CA ASP A 47 -20.90 -14.88 7.06
C ASP A 47 -20.47 -15.70 5.82
N ALA A 48 -19.36 -15.31 5.19
CA ALA A 48 -18.76 -16.07 4.08
C ALA A 48 -17.85 -17.24 4.54
N ALA A 49 -17.62 -17.42 5.84
CA ALA A 49 -16.79 -18.51 6.33
C ALA A 49 -17.48 -19.87 6.10
N SER A 50 -16.68 -20.92 5.88
CA SER A 50 -17.24 -22.26 5.72
C SER A 50 -17.91 -22.73 7.01
N MET A 51 -19.12 -23.29 6.90
CA MET A 51 -19.80 -23.91 8.03
C MET A 51 -19.21 -25.27 8.44
N GLN A 52 -18.32 -25.84 7.61
CA GLN A 52 -17.68 -27.12 7.89
C GLN A 52 -16.35 -26.89 8.61
N PRO A 53 -16.15 -27.42 9.83
CA PRO A 53 -14.88 -27.36 10.53
C PRO A 53 -13.77 -28.00 9.68
N GLN A 54 -12.63 -27.32 9.57
CA GLN A 54 -11.45 -27.85 8.88
C GLN A 54 -10.33 -28.13 9.90
N PRO A 55 -10.40 -29.26 10.63
CA PRO A 55 -9.40 -29.58 11.65
C PRO A 55 -8.07 -29.94 11.00
N LEU A 56 -6.98 -29.50 11.63
CA LEU A 56 -5.63 -29.93 11.31
C LEU A 56 -5.19 -30.98 12.34
N SER A 57 -4.52 -32.04 11.88
CA SER A 57 -3.85 -32.97 12.79
C SER A 57 -2.73 -32.26 13.56
N GLY A 58 -2.38 -32.73 14.76
CA GLY A 58 -1.29 -32.18 15.56
C GLY A 58 0.02 -31.99 14.76
N PRO A 59 0.51 -33.03 14.05
CA PRO A 59 1.71 -32.91 13.21
C PRO A 59 1.55 -31.94 12.02
N ALA A 60 0.34 -31.74 11.50
CA ALA A 60 0.10 -30.72 10.48
C ALA A 60 0.16 -29.30 11.09
N MET A 61 -0.46 -29.10 12.25
CA MET A 61 -0.44 -27.83 12.99
C MET A 61 0.99 -27.42 13.37
N GLU A 62 1.81 -28.37 13.84
CA GLU A 62 3.22 -28.11 14.17
C GLU A 62 4.02 -27.65 12.95
N ARG A 63 3.83 -28.32 11.79
CA ARG A 63 4.51 -27.92 10.54
C ARG A 63 4.07 -26.54 10.05
N VAL A 64 2.77 -26.23 10.15
CA VAL A 64 2.24 -24.90 9.83
C VAL A 64 2.85 -23.83 10.73
N HIS A 65 2.88 -24.08 12.04
CA HIS A 65 3.48 -23.17 13.01
C HIS A 65 4.99 -22.95 12.76
N LYS A 66 5.74 -24.03 12.51
CA LYS A 66 7.17 -23.94 12.17
C LYS A 66 7.42 -23.14 10.89
N ARG A 67 6.59 -23.33 9.86
CA ARG A 67 6.68 -22.54 8.61
C ARG A 67 6.36 -21.07 8.85
N TYR A 68 5.36 -20.77 9.66
CA TYR A 68 5.02 -19.40 10.03
C TYR A 68 6.21 -18.70 10.68
N LEU A 69 6.83 -19.31 11.69
CA LEU A 69 8.01 -18.77 12.36
C LEU A 69 9.19 -18.56 11.40
N LYS A 70 9.46 -19.55 10.54
CA LYS A 70 10.52 -19.45 9.54
C LYS A 70 10.35 -18.26 8.59
N GLY A 71 9.11 -17.86 8.29
CA GLY A 71 8.83 -16.70 7.45
C GLY A 71 9.40 -15.39 7.98
N PHE A 72 9.56 -15.26 9.30
CA PHE A 72 10.09 -14.06 9.95
C PHE A 72 11.62 -14.08 10.09
N GLU A 73 12.28 -15.21 9.80
CA GLU A 73 13.75 -15.29 9.79
C GLU A 73 14.37 -14.52 8.62
N HIS A 74 13.55 -14.15 7.62
CA HIS A 74 13.98 -13.41 6.45
C HIS A 74 13.34 -12.01 6.44
N PRO A 75 14.11 -10.95 6.18
CA PRO A 75 13.55 -9.61 6.06
C PRO A 75 12.58 -9.56 4.88
N GLN A 76 11.46 -8.85 5.05
CA GLN A 76 10.57 -8.58 3.93
C GLN A 76 11.30 -7.69 2.91
N PRO A 77 11.28 -8.04 1.62
CA PRO A 77 11.85 -7.18 0.59
C PRO A 77 11.18 -5.82 0.61
N LEU A 78 11.97 -4.75 0.64
CA LEU A 78 11.45 -3.38 0.57
C LEU A 78 10.84 -3.08 -0.81
N TYR A 79 11.29 -3.79 -1.83
CA TYR A 79 10.86 -3.60 -3.21
C TYR A 79 10.60 -4.95 -3.86
N TYR A 80 9.54 -5.00 -4.66
CA TYR A 80 9.30 -6.10 -5.57
C TYR A 80 10.32 -6.03 -6.71
N LYS A 81 11.02 -7.14 -6.98
CA LYS A 81 11.92 -7.26 -8.14
C LYS A 81 11.11 -7.87 -9.29
N HIS A 82 10.97 -7.12 -10.38
CA HIS A 82 10.42 -7.65 -11.61
C HIS A 82 11.47 -8.53 -12.29
N ASP A 83 11.14 -9.80 -12.53
CA ASP A 83 12.04 -10.75 -13.18
C ASP A 83 11.78 -10.71 -14.69
N GLU A 84 12.67 -10.09 -15.46
CA GLU A 84 12.54 -9.94 -16.92
C GLU A 84 12.65 -11.28 -17.68
N SER A 85 13.03 -12.37 -17.00
CA SER A 85 13.21 -13.70 -17.60
C SER A 85 11.92 -14.32 -18.18
N ILE A 86 10.74 -13.84 -17.76
CA ILE A 86 9.45 -14.32 -18.28
C ILE A 86 9.08 -13.66 -19.62
N SER A 87 9.69 -12.51 -19.96
CA SER A 87 9.34 -11.73 -21.17
C SER A 87 10.17 -12.07 -22.42
N SER A 88 11.18 -12.95 -22.31
CA SER A 88 12.01 -13.39 -23.44
C SER A 88 11.58 -14.76 -23.95
N LYS A 89 10.40 -14.87 -24.56
CA LYS A 89 10.00 -16.00 -25.41
C LYS A 89 9.17 -15.54 -26.59
#